data_AF-A0A1I0YQ31-F1
#
_entry.id   AF-A0A1I0YQ31-F1
#
_cell.length_a   1.000
_cell.length_b   1.000
_cell.length_c   1.000
_cell.angle_alpha   90.00
_cell.angle_beta   90.00
_cell.angle_gamma   90.00
#
_symmetry.space_group_name_H-M   'P 1'
#
loop_
_entity.id
_entity.type
_entity.pdbx_description
1 polymer ?
#
loop_
_entity_poly.entity_id
_entity_poly.type
_entity_poly.pdbx_seq_one_letter_code
_entity_poly.pdbx_strand_id
1 'polypeptide(L)'
;MMDRPLTRDDLEVFFRIRKKPGSDDRRALAKVLGALDIRLRGETTRWPVVWRAIGLAERQSRNHHLELTEPLLTAAAAADLLGQADPSIIYRWSVGKLPAGTPPFPPVIDLSGGRDNARAKRWRKAEVLAWHERRPLPQYAKAAPVFGALTPPN
;
A
#
# COMPACT_ATOMS: atom_id res chain seq x y z
N MET A 1 0.85 9.41 19.80
CA MET A 1 0.94 10.17 18.54
C MET A 1 -0.37 9.93 17.81
N MET A 2 -1.07 11.01 17.49
CA MET A 2 -2.54 11.12 17.50
C MET A 2 -3.22 10.28 16.42
N ASP A 3 -4.21 9.49 16.83
CA ASP A 3 -5.21 8.85 15.98
C ASP A 3 -6.16 9.91 15.40
N ARG A 4 -5.60 10.79 14.55
CA ARG A 4 -6.33 11.86 13.88
C ARG A 4 -7.29 11.22 12.88
N PRO A 5 -8.56 11.68 12.81
CA PRO A 5 -9.49 11.22 11.79
C PRO A 5 -8.95 11.56 10.40
N LEU A 6 -8.94 10.56 9.53
CA LEU A 6 -8.57 10.65 8.12
C LEU A 6 -9.79 11.06 7.30
N THR A 7 -9.63 12.13 6.54
CA THR A 7 -10.63 12.60 5.57
C THR A 7 -10.51 11.85 4.24
N ARG A 8 -11.48 12.06 3.35
CA ARG A 8 -11.42 11.53 1.98
C ARG A 8 -10.20 12.02 1.22
N ASP A 9 -9.82 13.29 1.39
CA ASP A 9 -8.67 13.87 0.70
C ASP A 9 -7.35 13.28 1.22
N ASP A 10 -7.24 13.03 2.53
CA ASP A 10 -6.09 12.33 3.11
C ASP A 10 -5.92 10.93 2.49
N LEU A 11 -7.04 10.20 2.32
CA LEU A 11 -7.04 8.86 1.73
C LEU A 11 -6.69 8.88 0.24
N GLU A 12 -7.14 9.89 -0.51
CA GLU A 12 -6.78 10.04 -1.93
C GLU A 12 -5.30 10.33 -2.11
N VAL A 13 -4.73 11.18 -1.25
CA VAL A 13 -3.29 11.45 -1.21
C VAL A 13 -2.55 10.17 -0.84
N PHE A 14 -2.97 9.48 0.22
CA PHE A 14 -2.34 8.25 0.70
C PHE A 14 -2.31 7.15 -0.37
N PHE A 15 -3.47 6.84 -0.97
CA PHE A 15 -3.59 5.81 -2.01
C PHE A 15 -3.06 6.26 -3.39
N ARG A 16 -2.63 7.52 -3.52
CA ARG A 16 -2.26 8.15 -4.81
C ARG A 16 -3.31 7.91 -5.89
N ILE A 17 -4.53 8.34 -5.61
CA ILE A 17 -5.62 8.27 -6.57
C ILE A 17 -5.55 9.51 -7.46
N ARG A 18 -5.40 9.33 -8.78
CA ARG A 18 -5.41 10.46 -9.72
C ARG A 18 -6.80 11.09 -9.74
N LYS A 19 -6.91 12.33 -9.25
CA LYS A 19 -8.07 13.19 -9.51
C LYS A 19 -7.86 13.98 -10.79
N LYS A 20 -8.93 14.22 -11.53
CA LYS A 20 -8.89 15.21 -12.61
C LYS A 20 -8.86 16.61 -11.94
N PRO A 21 -7.97 17.52 -12.35
CA PRO A 21 -7.94 18.87 -11.80
C PRO A 21 -9.31 19.55 -11.91
N GLY A 22 -9.80 20.14 -10.81
CA GLY A 22 -11.11 20.79 -10.76
C GLY A 22 -12.33 19.84 -10.71
N SER A 23 -12.13 18.54 -10.50
CA SER A 23 -13.21 17.57 -10.38
C SER A 23 -13.38 17.09 -8.95
N ASP A 24 -14.61 17.16 -8.46
CA ASP A 24 -15.06 16.52 -7.22
C ASP A 24 -15.44 15.04 -7.40
N ASP A 25 -15.07 14.42 -8.54
CA ASP A 25 -15.34 13.01 -8.78
C ASP A 25 -14.51 12.11 -7.85
N ARG A 26 -15.19 11.57 -6.84
CA ARG A 26 -14.62 10.63 -5.86
C ARG A 26 -14.96 9.16 -6.16
N ARG A 27 -15.44 8.83 -7.36
CA ARG A 27 -15.77 7.43 -7.75
C ARG A 27 -14.58 6.50 -7.65
N ALA A 28 -13.39 6.99 -7.99
CA ALA A 28 -12.16 6.20 -7.90
C ALA A 28 -11.82 5.85 -6.44
N LEU A 29 -11.94 6.82 -5.53
CA LEU A 29 -11.79 6.58 -4.09
C LEU A 29 -12.86 5.60 -3.59
N ALA A 30 -14.12 5.81 -3.94
CA ALA A 30 -15.21 4.93 -3.52
C ALA A 30 -14.99 3.46 -3.95
N LYS A 31 -14.44 3.24 -5.15
CA LYS A 31 -14.05 1.90 -5.62
C LYS A 31 -12.94 1.28 -4.77
N VAL A 32 -11.90 2.05 -4.43
CA VAL A 32 -10.81 1.57 -3.56
C VAL A 32 -11.32 1.24 -2.17
N LEU A 33 -12.12 2.14 -1.57
CA LEU A 33 -12.70 1.91 -0.24
C LEU A 33 -13.59 0.66 -0.23
N GLY A 34 -14.45 0.48 -1.24
CA GLY A 34 -15.28 -0.71 -1.37
C GLY A 34 -14.47 -1.99 -1.58
N ALA A 35 -13.40 -1.94 -2.37
CA ALA A 35 -12.52 -3.08 -2.60
C ALA A 35 -11.73 -3.51 -1.37
N LEU A 36 -11.38 -2.55 -0.51
CA LEU A 36 -10.65 -2.76 0.74
C LEU A 36 -11.56 -2.93 1.97
N ASP A 37 -12.89 -2.96 1.77
CA ASP A 37 -13.92 -2.95 2.84
C ASP A 37 -13.71 -1.85 3.90
N ILE A 38 -13.24 -0.68 3.47
CA ILE A 38 -13.06 0.49 4.33
C ILE A 38 -14.36 1.30 4.35
N ARG A 39 -14.97 1.40 5.54
CA ARG A 39 -16.16 2.22 5.76
C ARG A 39 -15.81 3.54 6.44
N LEU A 40 -16.32 4.64 5.89
CA LEU A 40 -16.22 5.95 6.52
C LEU A 40 -17.40 6.16 7.48
N ARG A 41 -17.13 6.61 8.70
CA ARG A 41 -18.16 7.04 9.66
C ARG A 41 -18.07 8.55 9.83
N GLY A 42 -19.16 9.27 9.52
CA GLY A 42 -19.12 10.74 9.50
C GLY A 42 -18.04 11.28 8.55
N GLU A 43 -17.94 10.70 7.35
CA GLU A 43 -16.96 11.03 6.30
C GLU A 43 -15.48 10.78 6.63
N THR A 44 -15.17 10.23 7.80
CA THR A 44 -13.80 9.99 8.24
C THR A 44 -13.54 8.52 8.57
N THR A 45 -12.26 8.16 8.61
CA THR A 45 -11.78 6.86 9.12
C THR A 45 -10.53 7.07 9.96
N ARG A 46 -9.86 5.99 10.38
CA ARG A 46 -8.67 6.02 11.22
C ARG A 46 -7.61 5.08 10.66
N TRP A 47 -6.33 5.37 10.95
CA TRP A 47 -5.20 4.57 10.47
C TRP A 47 -5.31 3.08 10.80
N PRO A 48 -5.73 2.66 12.00
CA PRO A 48 -5.95 1.24 12.31
C PRO A 48 -6.86 0.52 11.31
N VAL A 49 -7.93 1.18 10.84
CA VAL A 49 -8.86 0.61 9.85
C VAL A 49 -8.17 0.44 8.50
N VAL A 50 -7.43 1.46 8.06
CA VAL A 50 -6.68 1.43 6.79
C VAL A 50 -5.59 0.35 6.82
N TRP A 51 -4.83 0.27 7.92
CA TRP A 51 -3.78 -0.72 8.12
C TRP A 51 -4.32 -2.14 8.10
N ARG A 52 -5.42 -2.40 8.81
CA ARG A 52 -6.08 -3.70 8.78
C ARG A 52 -6.50 -4.10 7.36
N ALA A 53 -7.07 -3.16 6.61
CA ALA A 53 -7.52 -3.40 5.24
C ALA A 53 -6.37 -3.76 4.29
N ILE A 54 -5.14 -3.29 4.57
CA ILE A 54 -3.93 -3.65 3.81
C ILE A 54 -3.10 -4.76 4.48
N GLY A 55 -3.69 -5.52 5.41
CA GLY A 55 -3.09 -6.70 6.04
C GLY A 55 -2.12 -6.43 7.20
N LEU A 56 -2.09 -5.21 7.72
CA LEU A 56 -1.25 -4.81 8.85
C LEU A 56 -2.01 -4.86 10.18
N ALA A 57 -1.28 -4.99 11.29
CA ALA A 57 -1.84 -4.85 12.62
C ALA A 57 -2.34 -3.42 12.86
N GLU A 58 -3.40 -3.30 13.64
CA GLU A 58 -3.99 -2.02 14.06
C GLU A 58 -3.04 -1.18 14.92
N ARG A 59 -2.06 -1.82 15.56
CA ARG A 59 -1.02 -1.17 16.37
C ARG A 59 0.34 -1.38 15.74
N GLN A 60 1.06 -0.28 15.58
CA GLN A 60 2.41 -0.24 15.02
C GLN A 60 3.35 0.47 15.99
N SER A 61 4.65 0.21 15.87
CA SER A 61 5.66 0.98 16.61
C SER A 61 5.61 2.44 16.17
N ARG A 62 6.07 3.36 17.04
CA ARG A 62 6.05 4.80 16.74
C ARG A 62 6.85 5.14 15.47
N ASN A 63 7.97 4.46 15.24
CA ASN A 63 8.80 4.67 14.07
C ASN A 63 8.08 4.21 12.79
N HIS A 64 7.46 3.03 12.83
CA HIS A 64 6.70 2.52 11.68
C HIS A 64 5.45 3.33 11.39
N HIS A 65 4.85 3.99 12.39
CA HIS A 65 3.69 4.85 12.17
C HIS A 65 4.01 5.94 11.14
N LEU A 66 5.17 6.61 11.23
CA LEU A 66 5.51 7.67 10.28
C LEU A 66 5.58 7.14 8.85
N GLU A 67 6.35 6.06 8.66
CA GLU A 67 6.52 5.41 7.36
C GLU A 67 5.20 4.90 6.77
N LEU A 68 4.36 4.28 7.59
CA LEU A 68 3.09 3.68 7.16
C LEU A 68 2.00 4.70 6.83
N THR A 69 2.20 5.97 7.22
CA THR A 69 1.31 7.07 6.87
C THR A 69 1.78 7.87 5.66
N GLU A 70 2.98 7.59 5.14
CA GLU A 70 3.44 8.21 3.91
C GLU A 70 2.58 7.76 2.71
N PRO A 71 2.36 8.64 1.73
CA PRO A 71 1.68 8.26 0.50
C PRO A 71 2.36 7.07 -0.18
N LEU A 72 1.55 6.10 -0.59
CA LEU A 72 2.02 4.95 -1.33
C LEU A 72 2.61 5.38 -2.67
N LEU A 73 3.46 4.53 -3.26
CA LEU A 73 4.02 4.75 -4.58
C LEU A 73 3.13 4.11 -5.65
N THR A 74 2.93 4.85 -6.74
CA THR A 74 2.52 4.27 -8.02
C THR A 74 3.73 3.61 -8.69
N ALA A 75 3.51 2.77 -9.69
CA ALA A 75 4.62 2.18 -10.45
C ALA A 75 5.53 3.25 -11.08
N ALA A 76 4.95 4.37 -11.54
CA ALA A 76 5.73 5.48 -12.07
C ALA A 76 6.62 6.12 -10.99
N ALA A 77 6.03 6.46 -9.84
CA ALA A 77 6.79 7.04 -8.73
C ALA A 77 7.86 6.08 -8.16
N ALA A 78 7.61 4.77 -8.18
CA ALA A 78 8.60 3.77 -7.81
C ALA A 78 9.72 3.66 -8.86
N ALA A 79 9.40 3.72 -10.15
CA ALA A 79 10.39 3.73 -11.22
C ALA A 79 11.29 4.98 -11.14
N ASP A 80 10.69 6.16 -10.97
CA ASP A 80 11.42 7.42 -10.81
C ASP A 80 12.38 7.36 -9.62
N LEU A 81 11.93 6.84 -8.49
CA LEU A 81 12.73 6.67 -7.27
C LEU A 81 13.91 5.71 -7.46
N LEU A 82 13.80 4.74 -8.37
CA LEU A 82 14.84 3.75 -8.69
C LEU A 82 15.66 4.11 -9.93
N GLY A 83 15.48 5.32 -10.47
CA GLY A 83 16.18 5.78 -11.69
C GLY A 83 15.79 5.01 -12.96
N GLN A 84 14.59 4.43 -13.01
CA GLN A 84 14.09 3.68 -14.17
C GLN A 84 13.20 4.56 -15.04
N ALA A 85 13.45 4.54 -16.35
CA ALA A 85 12.66 5.34 -17.30
C ALA A 85 11.27 4.74 -17.60
N ASP A 86 11.10 3.42 -17.50
CA ASP A 86 9.85 2.74 -17.82
C ASP A 86 9.18 2.14 -16.57
N PRO A 87 7.99 2.65 -16.16
CA PRO A 87 7.20 2.09 -15.06
C PRO A 87 6.80 0.62 -15.23
N SER A 88 6.82 0.08 -16.46
CA SER A 88 6.49 -1.32 -16.73
C SER A 88 7.44 -2.29 -16.00
N ILE A 89 8.67 -1.87 -15.74
CA ILE A 89 9.69 -2.65 -15.06
C ILE A 89 9.28 -3.00 -13.63
N ILE A 90 8.59 -2.09 -12.94
CA ILE A 90 8.12 -2.28 -11.56
C ILE A 90 7.08 -3.40 -11.51
N TYR A 91 6.16 -3.46 -12.49
CA TYR A 91 5.20 -4.55 -12.56
C TYR A 91 5.89 -5.90 -12.82
N ARG A 92 6.90 -5.92 -13.70
CA ARG A 92 7.69 -7.13 -13.98
C ARG A 92 8.43 -7.63 -12.74
N TRP A 93 9.08 -6.72 -12.01
CA TRP A 93 9.77 -7.05 -10.76
C TRP A 93 8.80 -7.54 -9.69
N SER A 94 7.61 -6.93 -9.58
CA SER A 94 6.59 -7.37 -8.61
C SER A 94 6.09 -8.80 -8.82
N VAL A 95 6.30 -9.38 -10.01
CA VAL A 95 5.95 -10.77 -10.34
C VAL A 95 7.18 -11.68 -10.46
N GLY A 96 8.33 -11.25 -9.95
CA GLY A 96 9.54 -12.09 -9.87
C GLY A 96 10.44 -12.06 -11.10
N LYS A 97 10.15 -11.23 -12.12
CA LYS A 97 11.01 -11.09 -13.32
C LYS A 97 12.19 -10.14 -13.07
N LEU A 98 12.99 -10.43 -12.05
CA LEU A 98 14.21 -9.69 -11.70
C LEU A 98 15.46 -10.38 -12.26
N PRO A 99 16.59 -9.65 -12.40
CA PRO A 99 17.87 -10.27 -12.69
C PRO A 99 18.26 -11.31 -11.63
N ALA A 100 18.97 -12.36 -12.06
CA ALA A 100 19.43 -13.43 -11.16
C ALA A 100 20.27 -12.86 -10.01
N GLY A 101 20.09 -13.40 -8.80
CA GLY A 101 20.78 -12.95 -7.60
C GLY A 101 20.22 -11.67 -6.97
N THR A 102 19.15 -11.08 -7.52
CA THR A 102 18.46 -9.93 -6.92
C THR A 102 17.43 -10.42 -5.90
N PRO A 103 17.36 -9.84 -4.68
CA PRO A 103 16.31 -10.18 -3.73
C PRO A 103 14.92 -9.85 -4.30
N PRO A 104 13.87 -10.57 -3.86
CA PRO A 104 12.50 -10.29 -4.29
C PRO A 104 12.12 -8.82 -4.12
N PHE A 105 11.41 -8.26 -5.10
CA PHE A 105 10.91 -6.89 -5.02
C PHE A 105 9.87 -6.76 -3.88
N PRO A 106 9.73 -5.59 -3.24
CA PRO A 106 8.77 -5.39 -2.17
C PRO A 106 7.33 -5.80 -2.53
N PRO A 107 6.59 -6.32 -1.54
CA PRO A 107 5.24 -6.81 -1.75
C PRO A 107 4.32 -5.70 -2.25
N VAL A 108 3.45 -6.07 -3.18
CA VAL A 108 2.45 -5.14 -3.73
C VAL A 108 1.25 -5.02 -2.79
N ILE A 109 0.76 -3.79 -2.63
CA ILE A 109 -0.54 -3.50 -2.03
C ILE A 109 -1.55 -3.41 -3.18
N ASP A 110 -2.50 -4.31 -3.22
CA ASP A 110 -3.57 -4.30 -4.22
C ASP A 110 -4.79 -3.51 -3.73
N LEU A 111 -5.09 -2.39 -4.40
CA LEU A 111 -6.25 -1.56 -4.10
C LEU A 111 -7.54 -1.99 -4.81
N SER A 112 -7.50 -3.08 -5.59
CA SER A 112 -8.64 -3.54 -6.38
C SER A 112 -9.41 -4.71 -5.76
N GLY A 113 -8.95 -5.23 -4.62
CA GLY A 113 -9.58 -6.35 -3.93
C GLY A 113 -9.49 -7.66 -4.72
N GLY A 114 -8.37 -7.91 -5.39
CA GLY A 114 -8.12 -9.13 -6.16
C GLY A 114 -8.62 -9.11 -7.59
N ARG A 115 -9.15 -7.98 -8.08
CA ARG A 115 -9.49 -7.84 -9.50
C ARG A 115 -8.22 -7.61 -10.30
N ASP A 116 -8.10 -8.21 -11.49
CA ASP A 116 -6.93 -7.98 -12.34
C ASP A 116 -6.88 -6.52 -12.85
N ASN A 117 -6.26 -5.66 -12.05
CA ASN A 117 -6.08 -4.25 -12.35
C ASN A 117 -4.67 -3.80 -11.95
N ALA A 118 -3.74 -3.89 -12.89
CA ALA A 118 -2.35 -3.48 -12.69
C ALA A 118 -2.23 -2.04 -12.15
N ARG A 119 -3.13 -1.12 -12.55
CA ARG A 119 -3.09 0.28 -12.12
C ARG A 119 -3.54 0.50 -10.67
N ALA A 120 -4.12 -0.51 -10.02
CA ALA A 120 -4.48 -0.48 -8.62
C ALA A 120 -3.34 -0.93 -7.69
N LYS A 121 -2.23 -1.42 -8.25
CA LYS A 121 -1.05 -1.85 -7.50
C LYS A 121 -0.29 -0.65 -6.92
N ARG A 122 0.12 -0.76 -5.66
CA ARG A 122 0.88 0.24 -4.92
C ARG A 122 2.03 -0.39 -4.14
N TRP A 123 3.01 0.42 -3.77
CA TRP A 123 4.17 0.01 -2.96
C TRP A 123 4.42 1.00 -1.83
N ARG A 124 5.02 0.54 -0.73
CA ARG A 124 5.47 1.43 0.34
C ARG A 124 6.84 2.00 0.00
N LYS A 125 7.01 3.32 0.16
CA LYS A 125 8.26 4.01 -0.16
C LYS A 125 9.45 3.46 0.64
N ALA A 126 9.28 3.26 1.95
CA ALA A 126 10.31 2.74 2.83
C ALA A 126 10.81 1.34 2.39
N GLU A 127 9.90 0.45 1.98
CA GLU A 127 10.27 -0.89 1.49
C GLU A 127 11.05 -0.82 0.16
N VAL A 128 10.62 0.05 -0.77
CA VAL A 128 11.30 0.24 -2.06
C VAL A 128 12.70 0.83 -1.86
N LEU A 129 12.85 1.82 -0.98
CA LEU A 129 14.16 2.39 -0.63
C LEU A 129 15.07 1.36 0.03
N ALA A 130 14.58 0.63 1.04
CA ALA A 130 15.38 -0.39 1.71
C ALA A 130 15.83 -1.49 0.74
N TRP A 131 14.94 -1.93 -0.16
CA TRP A 131 15.29 -2.89 -1.22
C TRP A 131 16.37 -2.34 -2.16
N HIS A 132 16.24 -1.09 -2.60
CA HIS A 132 17.21 -0.45 -3.49
C HIS A 132 18.60 -0.33 -2.85
N GLU A 133 18.63 0.07 -1.58
CA GLU A 133 19.85 0.24 -0.78
C GLU A 133 20.41 -1.09 -0.24
N ARG A 134 19.78 -2.23 -0.55
CA ARG A 134 20.12 -3.56 -0.02
C ARG A 134 20.15 -3.61 1.52
N ARG A 135 19.30 -2.81 2.15
CA ARG A 135 19.09 -2.82 3.60
C ARG A 135 17.99 -3.82 3.97
N PRO A 136 17.96 -4.28 5.23
CA PRO A 136 16.83 -5.07 5.71
C PRO A 136 15.51 -4.32 5.50
N LEU A 137 14.51 -5.02 4.96
CA LEU A 137 13.17 -4.45 4.78
C LEU A 137 12.54 -4.13 6.15
N PRO A 138 11.78 -3.03 6.27
CA PRO A 138 11.01 -2.74 7.47
C PRO A 138 10.09 -3.91 7.85
N GLN A 139 10.10 -4.30 9.13
CA GLN A 139 9.26 -5.38 9.64
C GLN A 139 8.03 -4.80 10.33
N TYR A 140 6.97 -4.59 9.57
CA TYR A 140 5.69 -4.12 10.11
C TYR A 140 4.94 -5.25 10.83
N ALA A 141 4.23 -4.89 11.90
CA ALA A 141 3.36 -5.85 12.57
C ALA A 141 2.22 -6.24 11.63
N LYS A 142 2.04 -7.55 11.41
CA LYS A 142 0.98 -8.09 10.54
C LYS A 142 -0.30 -8.31 11.34
N ALA A 143 -1.44 -8.20 10.69
CA ALA A 143 -2.70 -8.59 11.31
C ALA A 143 -2.64 -10.07 11.72
N ALA A 144 -3.13 -10.39 12.91
CA ALA A 144 -3.25 -11.79 13.30
C ALA A 144 -4.19 -12.50 12.32
N PRO A 145 -3.87 -13.74 11.89
CA PRO A 145 -4.79 -14.52 11.08
C PRO A 145 -6.11 -14.68 11.85
N VAL A 146 -7.23 -14.60 11.14
CA VAL A 146 -8.55 -14.86 11.74
C VAL A 146 -8.53 -16.28 12.32
N PHE A 147 -8.96 -16.43 13.57
CA PHE A 147 -8.98 -17.71 14.28
C PHE A 147 -9.68 -18.77 13.40
N GLY A 148 -8.95 -19.83 13.00
CA GLY A 148 -9.41 -20.84 12.06
C GLY A 148 -8.59 -21.00 10.77
N ALA A 149 -7.67 -20.08 10.46
CA ALA A 149 -6.78 -20.17 9.29
C ALA A 149 -5.44 -20.92 9.54
N LEU A 150 -5.32 -21.60 10.69
CA LEU A 150 -4.19 -22.49 10.95
C LEU A 150 -4.44 -23.82 10.25
N THR A 151 -4.04 -23.93 8.97
CA THR A 151 -3.84 -25.25 8.38
C THR A 151 -2.65 -25.88 9.11
N PRO A 152 -2.80 -27.07 9.74
CA PRO A 152 -1.65 -27.74 10.34
C PRO A 152 -0.62 -28.06 9.25
N PRO A 153 0.68 -27.98 9.56
CA PRO A 153 1.70 -28.48 8.65
C PRO A 153 1.51 -29.99 8.48
N ASN A 154 1.40 -30.44 7.22
CA ASN A 154 1.67 -31.85 6.87
C ASN A 154 3.16 -32.13 6.92
#